data_AF-A0A536T6I7-F1
#
_entry.id   AF-A0A536T6I7-F1
#
_cell.length_a   1.000
_cell.length_b   1.000
_cell.length_c   1.000
_cell.angle_alpha   90.00
_cell.angle_beta   90.00
_cell.angle_gamma   90.00
#
_symmetry.space_group_name_H-M   'P 1'
#
loop_
_entity.id
_entity.type
_entity.pdbx_description
1 polymer ?
#
loop_
_entity_poly.entity_id
_entity_poly.type
_entity_poly.pdbx_seq_one_letter_code
_entity_poly.pdbx_strand_id
1 'polypeptide(L)'
;MTARWTIPAFSGYGIELEYVIVDRETLAVRPIAGELLRLFGGQDASDVQRGQLGWSNELVAHVVELKNIAPAPALEMLPSTFQLEVR
;
A
#
# COMPACT_ATOMS: atom_id res chain seq x y z
N MET A 1 -1.29 -5.08 21.46
CA MET A 1 -1.34 -3.75 22.09
C MET A 1 -0.58 -2.79 21.19
N THR A 2 -1.27 -2.02 20.36
CA THR A 2 -0.62 -1.03 19.48
C THR A 2 -0.25 0.19 20.32
N ALA A 3 1.04 0.51 20.41
CA ALA A 3 1.50 1.71 21.09
C ALA A 3 0.87 2.93 20.39
N ARG A 4 0.00 3.65 21.09
CA ARG A 4 -0.54 4.93 20.61
C ARG A 4 0.51 6.00 20.91
N TRP A 5 1.28 6.36 19.89
CA TRP A 5 2.13 7.53 19.93
C TRP A 5 1.27 8.79 19.81
N THR A 6 1.53 9.78 20.67
CA THR A 6 0.95 11.12 20.48
C THR A 6 1.86 11.86 19.50
N ILE A 7 1.37 12.06 18.27
CA ILE A 7 2.10 12.80 17.23
C ILE A 7 1.56 14.24 17.25
N PRO A 8 2.42 15.27 17.39
CA PRO A 8 1.99 16.66 17.27
C PRO A 8 1.31 16.92 15.91
N ALA A 9 0.37 17.86 15.89
CA ALA A 9 -0.27 18.25 14.64
C ALA A 9 0.78 18.65 13.59
N PHE A 10 0.59 18.23 12.34
CA PHE A 10 1.52 18.47 11.23
C PHE A 10 2.94 17.88 11.41
N SER A 11 3.13 16.92 12.32
CA SER A 11 4.40 16.21 12.53
C SER A 11 4.33 14.72 12.23
N GLY A 12 3.21 14.26 11.65
CA GLY A 12 3.04 12.88 11.21
C GLY A 12 3.31 12.74 9.71
N TYR A 13 3.90 11.62 9.33
CA TYR A 13 4.22 11.29 7.95
C TYR A 13 3.28 10.20 7.43
N GLY A 14 2.55 10.50 6.37
CA GLY A 14 1.83 9.53 5.54
C GLY A 14 2.50 9.48 4.17
N ILE A 15 2.78 8.29 3.68
CA ILE A 15 3.35 8.04 2.36
C ILE A 15 2.40 7.12 1.61
N GLU A 16 2.17 7.45 0.35
CA GLU A 16 1.36 6.67 -0.58
C GLU A 16 2.19 6.50 -1.86
N LEU A 17 2.31 5.26 -2.34
CA LEU A 17 3.01 4.91 -3.57
C LEU A 17 2.04 4.20 -4.50
N GLU A 18 1.79 4.80 -5.66
CA GLU A 18 0.94 4.22 -6.69
C GLU A 18 1.79 3.50 -7.76
N TYR A 19 1.42 2.27 -8.06
CA TYR A 19 2.08 1.43 -9.06
C TYR A 19 1.11 0.99 -10.14
N VAL A 20 1.54 1.13 -11.39
CA VAL A 20 0.85 0.53 -12.53
C VAL A 20 1.18 -0.96 -12.60
N ILE A 21 0.14 -1.79 -12.67
CA ILE A 21 0.28 -3.22 -12.92
C ILE A 21 0.49 -3.44 -14.40
N VAL A 22 1.62 -4.05 -14.74
CA VAL A 22 1.98 -4.38 -16.12
C VAL A 22 2.33 -5.85 -16.24
N ASP A 23 2.23 -6.36 -17.47
CA ASP A 23 2.83 -7.62 -17.85
C ASP A 23 4.37 -7.53 -17.75
N ARG A 24 5.01 -8.57 -17.22
CA ARG A 24 6.45 -8.55 -16.90
C ARG A 24 7.33 -8.52 -18.14
N GLU A 25 6.89 -9.14 -19.24
CA GLU A 25 7.70 -9.30 -20.44
C GLU A 25 7.44 -8.17 -21.45
N THR A 26 6.18 -7.78 -21.58
CA THR A 26 5.72 -6.82 -22.60
C THR A 26 5.54 -5.41 -22.07
N LEU A 27 5.47 -5.23 -20.75
CA LEU A 27 5.08 -3.98 -20.09
C LEU A 27 3.67 -3.48 -20.45
N ALA A 28 2.86 -4.33 -21.07
CA ALA A 28 1.46 -4.01 -21.37
C ALA A 28 0.65 -3.87 -20.07
N VAL A 29 -0.20 -2.84 -19.98
CA VAL A 29 -1.03 -2.58 -18.80
C VAL A 29 -1.99 -3.75 -18.53
N ARG A 30 -2.10 -4.16 -17.25
CA ARG A 30 -3.00 -5.24 -16.82
C ARG A 30 -4.00 -4.75 -15.77
N PRO A 31 -5.31 -4.72 -16.07
CA PRO A 31 -6.33 -4.25 -15.14
C PRO A 31 -6.76 -5.33 -14.13
N ILE A 32 -5.83 -5.77 -13.28
CA ILE A 32 -6.02 -6.91 -12.35
C ILE A 32 -5.92 -6.53 -10.86
N ALA A 33 -6.02 -5.25 -10.50
CA ALA A 33 -5.89 -4.79 -9.12
C ALA A 33 -6.90 -5.46 -8.17
N GLY A 34 -8.17 -5.59 -8.57
CA GLY A 34 -9.19 -6.27 -7.76
C GLY A 34 -8.86 -7.75 -7.51
N GLU A 35 -8.39 -8.47 -8.53
CA GLU A 35 -7.97 -9.87 -8.40
C GLU A 35 -6.78 -10.00 -7.44
N LEU A 36 -5.80 -9.10 -7.55
CA LEU A 36 -4.63 -9.05 -6.69
C LEU A 36 -5.03 -8.83 -5.21
N LEU A 37 -5.92 -7.88 -4.94
CA LEU A 37 -6.36 -7.58 -3.57
C LEU A 37 -7.19 -8.69 -2.97
N ARG A 38 -8.05 -9.34 -3.77
CA ARG A 38 -8.78 -10.54 -3.34
C ARG A 38 -7.83 -11.65 -2.93
N LEU A 39 -6.76 -11.87 -3.70
CA LEU A 39 -5.74 -12.86 -3.37
C LEU A 39 -5.02 -12.52 -2.05
N PHE A 40 -4.78 -11.24 -1.77
CA PHE A 40 -4.15 -10.81 -0.51
C PHE A 40 -5.10 -10.87 0.70
N GLY A 41 -6.36 -10.52 0.53
CA GLY A 41 -7.36 -10.42 1.61
C GLY A 41 -8.20 -11.67 1.84
N GLY A 42 -8.16 -12.65 0.93
CA GLY A 42 -8.97 -13.87 0.99
C GLY A 42 -10.47 -13.67 0.71
N GLN A 43 -10.88 -12.44 0.38
CA GLN A 43 -12.27 -12.02 0.14
C GLN A 43 -12.28 -10.83 -0.82
N ASP A 44 -13.42 -10.57 -1.47
CA ASP A 44 -13.56 -9.40 -2.32
C ASP A 44 -13.45 -8.12 -1.48
N ALA A 45 -12.44 -7.29 -1.75
CA ALA A 45 -12.18 -6.04 -1.04
C ALA A 45 -11.47 -5.04 -1.96
N SER A 46 -11.73 -3.75 -1.74
CA SER A 46 -11.04 -2.62 -2.40
C SER A 46 -9.69 -2.30 -1.76
N ASP A 47 -9.43 -2.85 -0.58
CA ASP A 47 -8.22 -2.62 0.21
C ASP A 47 -7.93 -3.82 1.12
N VAL A 48 -6.67 -3.94 1.52
CA VAL A 48 -6.19 -4.99 2.43
C VAL A 48 -5.09 -4.46 3.33
N GLN A 49 -5.19 -4.75 4.63
CA GLN A 49 -4.13 -4.49 5.58
C GLN A 49 -3.06 -5.59 5.53
N ARG A 50 -1.80 -5.17 5.38
CA ARG A 50 -0.62 -6.03 5.38
C ARG A 50 0.41 -5.51 6.40
N GLY A 51 0.28 -5.98 7.63
CA GLY A 51 1.11 -5.53 8.74
C GLY A 51 0.88 -4.05 9.06
N GLN A 52 1.90 -3.22 8.87
CA GLN A 52 1.84 -1.76 9.10
C GLN A 52 1.42 -0.97 7.85
N LEU A 53 1.37 -1.65 6.70
CA LEU A 53 1.00 -1.06 5.41
C LEU A 53 -0.38 -1.55 4.98
N GLY A 54 -1.01 -0.80 4.09
CA GLY A 54 -2.23 -1.16 3.39
C GLY A 54 -1.98 -1.14 1.88
N TRP A 55 -2.65 -2.02 1.17
CA TRP A 55 -2.77 -1.97 -0.28
C TRP A 55 -4.20 -1.63 -0.65
N SER A 56 -4.42 -0.81 -1.68
CA SER A 56 -5.76 -0.52 -2.20
C SER A 56 -5.78 -0.43 -3.72
N ASN A 57 -6.97 -0.64 -4.29
CA ASN A 57 -7.23 -0.39 -5.69
C ASN A 57 -7.56 1.08 -5.86
N GLU A 58 -6.94 1.72 -6.85
CA GLU A 58 -7.21 3.11 -7.18
C GLU A 58 -8.35 3.28 -8.19
N LEU A 59 -8.57 4.52 -8.64
CA LEU A 59 -9.63 4.89 -9.59
C LEU A 59 -9.72 3.96 -10.82
N VAL A 60 -8.60 3.38 -11.25
CA VAL A 60 -8.51 2.46 -12.40
C VAL A 60 -7.98 1.10 -11.97
N ALA A 61 -8.53 0.02 -12.56
CA ALA A 61 -8.24 -1.36 -12.17
C ALA A 61 -6.80 -1.85 -12.45
N HIS A 62 -5.93 -1.00 -13.00
CA HIS A 62 -4.52 -1.31 -13.26
C HIS A 62 -3.56 -0.51 -12.37
N VAL A 63 -4.06 0.25 -11.39
CA VAL A 63 -3.24 0.95 -10.41
C VAL A 63 -3.54 0.40 -9.03
N VAL A 64 -2.48 0.13 -8.28
CA VAL A 64 -2.56 -0.20 -6.86
C VAL A 64 -1.76 0.81 -6.05
N GLU A 65 -2.30 1.20 -4.92
CA GLU A 65 -1.63 2.05 -3.95
C GLU A 65 -1.09 1.19 -2.80
N LEU A 66 0.13 1.48 -2.36
CA LEU A 66 0.68 1.06 -1.07
C LEU A 66 0.76 2.27 -0.16
N LYS A 67 0.35 2.12 1.11
CA LYS A 67 0.39 3.21 2.09
C LYS A 67 0.67 2.74 3.51
N ASN A 68 1.21 3.60 4.38
CA ASN A 68 1.18 3.32 5.82
C ASN A 68 -0.20 3.63 6.40
N ILE A 69 -0.78 2.68 7.15
CA ILE A 69 -2.18 2.76 7.62
C ILE A 69 -2.40 3.88 8.65
N ALA A 70 -1.35 4.23 9.40
CA ALA A 70 -1.37 5.29 10.38
C ALA A 70 -0.16 6.22 10.17
N PRO A 71 -0.29 7.52 10.46
CA PRO A 71 0.84 8.45 10.39
C PRO A 71 2.03 7.94 11.21
N ALA A 72 3.22 7.98 10.63
CA ALA A 72 4.45 7.67 11.32
C ALA A 72 5.03 8.92 11.99
N PRO A 73 5.64 8.83 13.17
CA PRO A 73 6.33 9.96 13.80
C PRO A 73 7.68 10.28 13.14
N ALA A 74 8.18 9.41 12.27
CA ALA A 74 9.52 9.44 11.68
C ALA A 74 9.49 8.80 10.29
N LEU A 75 10.25 9.34 9.33
CA LEU A 75 10.23 8.89 7.93
C LEU A 75 11.20 7.72 7.69
N GLU A 76 12.27 7.63 8.48
CA GLU A 76 13.47 6.83 8.23
C GLU A 76 13.18 5.33 8.04
N MET A 77 12.18 4.81 8.76
CA MET A 77 11.80 3.40 8.68
C MET A 77 10.83 3.08 7.54
N LEU A 78 10.12 4.09 7.00
CA LEU A 78 9.10 3.87 5.98
C LEU A 78 9.69 3.29 4.69
N PRO A 79 10.74 3.85 4.07
CA PRO A 79 11.29 3.31 2.82
C PRO A 79 11.60 1.81 2.90
N SER A 80 12.26 1.38 3.98
CA SER A 80 12.58 -0.05 4.19
C SER A 80 11.33 -0.92 4.34
N THR A 81 10.27 -0.39 4.98
CA THR A 81 9.01 -1.10 5.19
C THR A 81 8.24 -1.26 3.87
N PHE A 82 8.19 -0.21 3.04
CA PHE A 82 7.57 -0.27 1.71
C PHE A 82 8.34 -1.21 0.76
N GLN A 83 9.68 -1.19 0.81
CA GLN A 83 10.51 -2.07 -0.01
C GLN A 83 10.28 -3.56 0.28
N LEU A 84 9.78 -3.95 1.46
CA LEU A 84 9.49 -5.36 1.76
C LEU A 84 8.24 -5.88 1.06
N GLU A 85 7.35 -5.01 0.59
CA GLU A 85 6.10 -5.38 -0.08
C GLU A 85 6.30 -5.67 -1.58
N VAL A 86 7.37 -5.17 -2.19
CA VAL A 86 7.68 -5.30 -3.62
C VAL A 86 9.09 -5.87 -3.84
N ARG A 87 9.25 -6.76 -4.81
CA ARG A 87 10.53 -7.45 -5.11
C ARG A 87 11.03 -7.15 -6.51
#